data_AF-A0A7J9VIF8-F1
#
_entry.id   AF-A0A7J9VIF8-F1
#
_cell.length_a   1.000
_cell.length_b   1.000
_cell.length_c   1.000
_cell.angle_alpha   90.00
_cell.angle_beta   90.00
_cell.angle_gamma   90.00
#
_symmetry.space_group_name_H-M   'P 1'
#
loop_
_entity.id
_entity.type
_entity.pdbx_description
1 polymer ?
#
loop_
_entity_poly.entity_id
_entity_poly.type
_entity_poly.pdbx_seq_one_letter_code
_entity_poly.pdbx_strand_id
1 'polypeptide(L)'
;MTMNSSYGDMGLDDFLRALAAREPAPGGGAVAGVAIAMSAGLVAMAARFSESTLDGSAAVAQRAEQLQRRAMTLADEDARAYRSVLEAYALRRDDDAEARRAAIRAALRTAADVPLQIAAAGNDVAAMAVRLVAQGNRNLEGDAY
;
A
#
# COMPACT_ATOMS: atom_id res chain seq x y z
N MET A 1 9.96 -19.75 14.53
CA MET A 1 9.95 -18.30 14.25
C MET A 1 9.65 -18.16 12.77
N THR A 2 8.37 -18.24 12.39
CA THR A 2 7.96 -18.15 10.98
C THR A 2 8.21 -16.73 10.51
N MET A 3 9.03 -16.58 9.46
CA MET A 3 9.23 -15.31 8.77
C MET A 3 7.85 -14.73 8.48
N ASN A 4 7.61 -13.50 8.94
CA ASN A 4 6.37 -12.79 8.70
C ASN A 4 6.33 -12.45 7.20
N SER A 5 5.90 -13.41 6.36
CA SER A 5 5.88 -13.29 4.91
C SER A 5 5.19 -12.00 4.49
N SER A 6 5.83 -11.25 3.59
CA SER A 6 5.21 -10.07 2.98
C SER A 6 4.03 -10.51 2.13
N TYR A 7 2.99 -9.69 2.05
CA TYR A 7 1.93 -9.89 1.06
C TYR A 7 2.47 -9.93 -0.37
N GLY A 8 3.62 -9.28 -0.64
CA GLY A 8 4.27 -9.32 -1.95
C GLY A 8 4.91 -10.66 -2.32
N ASP A 9 5.16 -11.53 -1.34
CA ASP A 9 5.70 -12.87 -1.56
C ASP A 9 4.61 -13.93 -1.68
N MET A 10 3.35 -13.57 -1.37
CA MET A 10 2.21 -14.49 -1.45
C MET A 10 1.74 -14.65 -2.90
N GLY A 11 1.28 -15.85 -3.25
CA GLY A 11 0.47 -16.02 -4.46
C GLY A 11 -0.84 -15.23 -4.33
N LEU A 12 -1.37 -14.73 -5.44
CA LEU A 12 -2.62 -13.95 -5.44
C LEU A 12 -3.77 -14.72 -4.78
N ASP A 13 -3.89 -16.02 -5.07
CA ASP A 13 -4.91 -16.88 -4.46
C ASP A 13 -4.76 -16.98 -2.94
N ASP A 14 -3.53 -17.03 -2.43
CA ASP A 14 -3.27 -17.10 -1.00
C ASP A 14 -3.59 -15.77 -0.32
N PHE A 15 -3.24 -14.64 -0.95
CA PHE A 15 -3.62 -13.32 -0.46
C PHE A 15 -5.15 -13.16 -0.37
N LEU A 16 -5.88 -13.59 -1.41
CA LEU A 16 -7.34 -13.53 -1.44
C LEU A 16 -7.98 -14.45 -0.39
N ARG A 17 -7.42 -15.63 -0.16
CA ARG A 17 -7.85 -16.54 0.92
C ARG A 17 -7.61 -15.92 2.30
N ALA A 18 -6.45 -15.31 2.52
CA ALA A 18 -6.12 -14.63 3.76
C ALA A 18 -7.07 -13.45 4.02
N LEU A 19 -7.36 -12.65 2.99
CA LEU A 19 -8.32 -11.54 3.06
C LEU A 19 -9.75 -12.00 3.42
N ALA A 20 -10.18 -13.16 2.91
CA ALA A 20 -11.50 -13.72 3.19
C ALA A 20 -11.56 -14.50 4.52
N ALA A 21 -10.42 -14.76 5.17
CA ALA A 21 -10.35 -15.54 6.38
C ALA A 21 -10.98 -14.77 7.57
N ARG A 22 -11.36 -15.52 8.61
CA ARG A 22 -11.83 -14.95 9.89
C ARG A 22 -10.64 -14.49 10.74
N GLU A 23 -9.81 -13.65 10.15
CA GLU A 23 -8.59 -13.09 10.75
C GLU A 23 -8.64 -11.56 10.73
N PRO A 24 -7.98 -10.88 11.68
CA PRO A 24 -8.01 -9.42 11.76
C PRO A 24 -7.24 -8.70 10.64
N ALA A 25 -6.37 -9.39 9.91
CA ALA A 25 -5.60 -8.85 8.78
C ALA A 25 -5.29 -9.97 7.78
N PRO A 26 -5.13 -9.67 6.47
CA PRO A 26 -5.19 -8.35 5.83
C PRO A 26 -6.58 -7.72 5.87
N GLY A 27 -6.60 -6.38 5.96
CA GLY A 27 -7.82 -5.57 5.95
C GLY A 27 -7.84 -4.54 4.81
N GLY A 28 -8.72 -3.54 4.91
CA GLY A 28 -8.93 -2.54 3.86
C GLY A 28 -7.68 -1.72 3.50
N GLY A 29 -6.84 -1.37 4.49
CA GLY A 29 -5.58 -0.66 4.25
C GLY A 29 -4.59 -1.51 3.45
N ALA A 30 -4.39 -2.76 3.84
CA ALA A 30 -3.60 -3.72 3.07
C ALA A 30 -4.09 -3.87 1.62
N VAL A 31 -5.40 -3.99 1.40
CA VAL A 31 -5.99 -4.04 0.05
C VAL A 31 -5.73 -2.76 -0.72
N ALA A 32 -5.89 -1.59 -0.10
CA ALA A 32 -5.61 -0.30 -0.75
C ALA A 32 -4.13 -0.18 -1.15
N GLY A 33 -3.20 -0.63 -0.30
CA GLY A 33 -1.77 -0.68 -0.61
C GLY A 33 -1.47 -1.59 -1.81
N VAL A 34 -2.05 -2.79 -1.84
CA VAL A 34 -1.89 -3.72 -2.98
C VAL A 34 -2.48 -3.14 -4.27
N ALA A 35 -3.67 -2.52 -4.20
CA ALA A 35 -4.30 -1.88 -5.36
C ALA A 35 -3.42 -0.76 -5.93
N ILE A 36 -2.88 0.10 -5.07
CA ILE A 36 -1.95 1.17 -5.49
C ILE A 36 -0.67 0.60 -6.08
N ALA A 37 -0.15 -0.51 -5.55
CA ALA A 37 1.01 -1.17 -6.12
C ALA A 37 0.73 -1.68 -7.53
N MET A 38 -0.44 -2.27 -7.78
CA MET A 38 -0.87 -2.69 -9.12
C MET A 38 -1.00 -1.49 -10.07
N SER A 39 -1.66 -0.41 -9.64
CA SER A 39 -1.78 0.83 -10.42
C SER A 39 -0.41 1.44 -10.75
N ALA A 40 0.53 1.45 -9.80
CA ALA A 40 1.88 1.92 -10.03
C ALA A 40 2.63 1.05 -11.06
N GLY A 41 2.39 -0.27 -11.07
CA GLY A 41 2.91 -1.17 -12.10
C GLY A 41 2.39 -0.84 -13.50
N LEU A 42 1.10 -0.55 -13.64
CA LEU A 42 0.50 -0.12 -14.91
C LEU A 42 1.08 1.21 -15.38
N VAL A 43 1.22 2.19 -14.49
CA VAL A 43 1.87 3.48 -14.77
C VAL A 43 3.32 3.27 -15.23
N ALA A 44 4.07 2.39 -14.58
CA ALA A 44 5.44 2.07 -14.98
C ALA A 44 5.49 1.47 -16.40
N MET A 45 4.57 0.55 -16.70
CA MET A 45 4.45 -0.06 -18.04
C MET A 45 4.11 0.99 -19.10
N ALA A 46 3.06 1.78 -18.89
CA ALA A 46 2.64 2.82 -19.83
C ALA A 46 3.74 3.87 -20.06
N ALA A 47 4.49 4.23 -19.02
CA ALA A 47 5.65 5.10 -19.15
C ALA A 47 6.74 4.49 -20.04
N ARG A 48 7.06 3.20 -19.89
CA ARG A 48 8.05 2.51 -20.75
C ARG A 48 7.65 2.49 -22.23
N PHE A 49 6.36 2.41 -22.53
CA PHE A 49 5.85 2.50 -23.90
C PHE A 49 5.75 3.93 -24.46
N SER A 50 6.10 4.95 -23.66
CA SER A 50 5.95 6.37 -24.00
C SER A 50 7.28 7.08 -24.30
N GLU A 51 8.37 6.35 -24.55
CA GLU A 51 9.70 6.95 -24.81
C GLU A 51 9.72 7.95 -25.98
N SER A 52 8.91 7.74 -27.00
CA SER A 52 8.84 8.59 -28.18
C SER A 52 7.88 9.78 -28.06
N THR A 53 7.02 9.80 -27.04
CA THR A 53 5.95 10.82 -26.88
C THR A 53 6.07 11.63 -25.61
N LEU A 54 6.73 11.09 -24.58
CA LEU A 54 6.89 11.69 -23.27
C LEU A 54 8.37 11.82 -22.89
N ASP A 55 8.87 13.06 -22.91
CA ASP A 55 10.18 13.38 -22.37
C ASP A 55 10.27 13.05 -20.87
N GLY A 56 11.30 12.28 -20.51
CA GLY A 56 11.51 11.81 -19.14
C GLY A 56 10.59 10.64 -18.72
N SER A 57 9.95 9.96 -19.67
CA SER A 57 9.19 8.72 -19.44
C SER A 57 9.95 7.67 -18.63
N ALA A 58 11.26 7.49 -18.86
CA ALA A 58 12.09 6.59 -18.06
C ALA A 58 12.12 6.94 -16.55
N ALA A 59 12.15 8.24 -16.23
CA ALA A 59 12.11 8.70 -14.83
C ALA A 59 10.72 8.48 -14.22
N VAL A 60 9.64 8.63 -14.99
CA VAL A 60 8.28 8.29 -14.57
C VAL A 60 8.18 6.80 -14.25
N ALA A 61 8.69 5.93 -15.13
CA ALA A 61 8.70 4.49 -14.90
C ALA A 61 9.46 4.12 -13.61
N GLN A 62 10.64 4.69 -13.41
CA GLN A 62 11.44 4.45 -12.20
C GLN A 62 10.73 4.93 -10.93
N ARG A 63 10.08 6.10 -10.96
CA ARG A 63 9.32 6.62 -9.81
C ARG A 63 8.11 5.74 -9.50
N ALA A 64 7.39 5.29 -10.52
CA ALA A 64 6.26 4.38 -10.38
C ALA A 64 6.67 3.04 -9.75
N GLU A 65 7.80 2.46 -10.15
CA GLU A 65 8.32 1.23 -9.51
C GLU A 65 8.72 1.42 -8.04
N GLN A 66 9.25 2.59 -7.70
CA GLN A 66 9.54 2.92 -6.29
C GLN A 66 8.25 2.99 -5.47
N LEU A 67 7.20 3.61 -6.02
CA LEU A 67 5.89 3.67 -5.38
C LEU A 67 5.23 2.30 -5.29
N GLN A 68 5.36 1.46 -6.33
CA GLN A 68 4.88 0.08 -6.30
C GLN A 68 5.47 -0.69 -5.11
N ARG A 69 6.80 -0.67 -4.95
CA ARG A 69 7.47 -1.31 -3.81
C ARG A 69 7.04 -0.70 -2.48
N ARG A 70 6.96 0.63 -2.40
CA ARG A 70 6.53 1.32 -1.16
C ARG A 70 5.09 0.95 -0.79
N ALA A 71 4.18 0.88 -1.75
CA ALA A 71 2.78 0.54 -1.53
C ALA A 71 2.62 -0.90 -1.03
N MET A 72 3.43 -1.84 -1.52
CA MET A 72 3.50 -3.20 -0.96
C MET A 72 4.03 -3.21 0.48
N THR A 73 5.09 -2.46 0.78
CA THR A 73 5.56 -2.32 2.17
C THR A 73 4.48 -1.72 3.07
N LEU A 74 3.74 -0.71 2.58
CA LEU A 74 2.65 -0.08 3.32
C LEU A 74 1.50 -1.06 3.60
N ALA A 75 1.20 -1.98 2.68
CA ALA A 75 0.21 -3.02 2.92
C ALA A 75 0.60 -3.94 4.09
N ASP A 76 1.88 -4.32 4.18
CA ASP A 76 2.40 -5.09 5.32
C ASP A 76 2.42 -4.26 6.62
N GLU A 77 2.78 -2.99 6.53
CA GLU A 77 2.77 -2.04 7.65
C GLU A 77 1.36 -1.87 8.23
N ASP A 78 0.33 -1.82 7.40
CA ASP A 78 -1.08 -1.69 7.85
C ASP A 78 -1.49 -2.88 8.71
N ALA A 79 -1.21 -4.09 8.23
CA ALA A 79 -1.49 -5.32 8.97
C ALA A 79 -0.69 -5.43 10.27
N ARG A 80 0.55 -4.95 10.31
CA ARG A 80 1.36 -4.88 11.54
C ARG A 80 0.80 -3.85 12.52
N ALA A 81 0.49 -2.65 12.04
CA ALA A 81 -0.03 -1.58 12.90
C ALA A 81 -1.38 -1.96 13.51
N TYR A 82 -2.26 -2.61 12.74
CA TYR A 82 -3.54 -3.08 13.25
C TYR A 82 -3.37 -4.19 14.31
N ARG A 83 -2.42 -5.11 14.13
CA ARG A 83 -2.08 -6.11 15.17
C ARG A 83 -1.63 -5.45 16.47
N SER A 84 -0.79 -4.42 16.41
CA SER A 84 -0.37 -3.67 17.60
C SER A 84 -1.54 -2.98 18.31
N VAL A 85 -2.55 -2.53 17.57
CA VAL A 85 -3.80 -2.01 18.17
C VAL A 85 -4.53 -3.10 18.95
N LEU A 86 -4.66 -4.31 18.38
CA LEU A 86 -5.31 -5.43 19.05
C LEU A 86 -4.55 -5.87 20.31
N GLU A 87 -3.21 -5.92 20.24
CA GLU A 87 -2.33 -6.22 21.39
C GLU A 87 -2.50 -5.17 22.50
N ALA A 88 -2.55 -3.88 22.16
CA ALA A 88 -2.78 -2.81 23.12
C ALA A 88 -4.17 -2.92 23.79
N TYR A 89 -5.19 -3.34 23.05
CA TYR A 89 -6.51 -3.61 23.62
C TYR A 89 -6.53 -4.84 24.53
N ALA A 90 -5.69 -5.85 24.26
CA ALA A 90 -5.60 -7.09 25.04
C ALA A 90 -4.87 -6.95 26.39
N LEU A 91 -4.16 -5.84 26.63
CA LEU A 91 -3.53 -5.55 27.92
C LEU A 91 -4.56 -5.63 29.07
N ARG A 92 -4.14 -6.24 30.19
CA ARG A 92 -5.04 -6.55 31.32
C ARG A 92 -5.55 -5.26 31.96
N ARG A 93 -6.79 -5.31 32.45
CA ARG A 93 -7.43 -4.17 33.12
C ARG A 93 -6.87 -3.88 34.52
N ASP A 94 -6.16 -4.84 35.12
CA ASP A 94 -5.46 -4.67 36.40
C ASP A 94 -4.12 -3.92 36.26
N ASP A 95 -3.63 -3.72 35.03
CA ASP A 95 -2.47 -2.86 34.78
C ASP A 95 -2.87 -1.39 34.96
N ASP A 96 -1.90 -0.54 35.34
CA ASP A 96 -2.05 0.92 35.45
C ASP A 96 -2.90 1.47 34.29
N ALA A 97 -4.11 1.94 34.63
CA ALA A 97 -5.13 2.32 33.66
C ALA A 97 -4.64 3.44 32.73
N GLU A 98 -3.76 4.32 33.21
CA GLU A 98 -3.18 5.39 32.39
C GLU A 98 -2.11 4.86 31.44
N ALA A 99 -1.28 3.92 31.88
CA ALA A 99 -0.31 3.25 31.01
C ALA A 99 -1.01 2.48 29.87
N ARG A 100 -2.10 1.75 30.19
CA ARG A 100 -2.90 1.04 29.18
C ARG A 100 -3.56 2.01 28.19
N ARG A 101 -4.13 3.12 28.66
CA ARG A 101 -4.70 4.16 27.78
C ARG A 101 -3.63 4.79 26.89
N ALA A 102 -2.44 5.05 27.41
CA ALA A 102 -1.32 5.59 26.64
C ALA A 102 -0.87 4.64 25.53
N ALA A 103 -0.76 3.34 25.83
CA ALA A 103 -0.42 2.30 24.85
C ALA A 103 -1.44 2.22 23.70
N ILE A 104 -2.74 2.21 24.03
CA ILE A 104 -3.82 2.20 23.02
C ILE A 104 -3.76 3.46 22.14
N ARG A 105 -3.59 4.64 22.73
CA ARG A 105 -3.48 5.91 21.97
C ARG A 105 -2.27 5.91 21.04
N ALA A 106 -1.13 5.40 21.50
CA ALA A 106 0.08 5.31 20.69
C ALA A 106 -0.13 4.36 19.50
N ALA A 107 -0.68 3.16 19.75
CA ALA A 107 -0.97 2.18 18.71
C ALA A 107 -1.96 2.72 17.66
N LEU A 108 -3.03 3.40 18.09
CA LEU A 108 -4.01 4.02 17.18
C LEU A 108 -3.41 5.12 16.32
N ARG A 109 -2.48 5.94 16.86
CA ARG A 109 -1.78 6.96 16.07
C ARG A 109 -0.97 6.32 14.95
N THR A 110 -0.13 5.34 15.29
CA THR A 110 0.66 4.61 14.28
C THR A 110 -0.22 3.91 13.25
N ALA A 111 -1.35 3.32 13.68
CA ALA A 111 -2.31 2.70 12.76
C ALA A 111 -3.01 3.71 11.83
N ALA A 112 -3.15 4.97 12.23
CA ALA A 112 -3.70 6.02 11.38
C ALA A 112 -2.68 6.59 10.39
N ASP A 113 -1.38 6.54 10.71
CA ASP A 113 -0.31 7.06 9.85
C ASP A 113 -0.14 6.23 8.57
N VAL A 114 -0.37 4.91 8.63
CA VAL A 114 -0.18 4.03 7.47
C VAL A 114 -1.21 4.31 6.35
N PRO A 115 -2.52 4.38 6.61
CA PRO A 115 -3.52 4.78 5.60
C PRO A 115 -3.24 6.15 4.96
N LEU A 116 -2.72 7.11 5.73
CA LEU A 116 -2.35 8.42 5.19
C LEU A 116 -1.22 8.30 4.16
N GLN A 117 -0.21 7.48 4.45
CA GLN A 117 0.89 7.23 3.51
C GLN A 117 0.44 6.44 2.28
N ILE A 118 -0.51 5.50 2.44
CA ILE A 118 -1.16 4.80 1.33
C ILE A 118 -1.87 5.81 0.43
N ALA A 119 -2.68 6.70 1.00
CA ALA A 119 -3.37 7.74 0.22
C ALA A 119 -2.39 8.67 -0.51
N ALA A 120 -1.30 9.07 0.13
CA ALA A 120 -0.25 9.87 -0.50
C ALA A 120 0.42 9.16 -1.68
N ALA A 121 0.74 7.86 -1.53
CA ALA A 121 1.28 7.05 -2.62
C ALA A 121 0.28 6.93 -3.79
N GLY A 122 -1.00 6.74 -3.49
CA GLY A 122 -2.06 6.70 -4.49
C GLY A 122 -2.19 8.02 -5.26
N ASN A 123 -2.11 9.16 -4.56
CA ASN A 123 -2.09 10.48 -5.18
C ASN A 123 -0.90 10.67 -6.13
N ASP A 124 0.30 10.27 -5.72
CA ASP A 124 1.50 10.33 -6.57
C ASP A 124 1.35 9.46 -7.83
N VAL A 125 0.80 8.25 -7.69
CA VAL A 125 0.52 7.36 -8.82
C VAL A 125 -0.50 7.99 -9.77
N ALA A 126 -1.61 8.52 -9.24
CA ALA A 126 -2.65 9.17 -10.04
C ALA A 126 -2.11 10.39 -10.79
N ALA A 127 -1.26 11.20 -10.17
CA ALA A 127 -0.64 12.36 -10.84
C ALA A 127 0.24 11.95 -12.04
N MET A 128 0.97 10.84 -11.92
CA MET A 128 1.75 10.29 -13.05
C MET A 128 0.84 9.70 -14.13
N ALA A 129 -0.24 9.02 -13.74
CA ALA A 129 -1.23 8.47 -14.65
C ALA A 129 -1.88 9.58 -15.52
N VAL A 130 -2.29 10.70 -14.90
CA VAL A 130 -2.79 11.89 -15.62
C VAL A 130 -1.77 12.43 -16.62
N ARG A 131 -0.48 12.48 -16.25
CA ARG A 131 0.58 12.92 -17.17
C ARG A 131 0.71 11.96 -18.37
N LEU A 132 0.59 10.66 -18.15
CA LEU A 132 0.64 9.64 -19.21
C LEU A 132 -0.58 9.70 -20.13
N VAL A 133 -1.78 9.92 -19.61
CA VAL A 133 -2.98 10.14 -20.46
C VAL A 133 -2.78 11.38 -21.34
N ALA A 134 -2.21 12.45 -20.81
CA ALA A 134 -2.04 13.70 -21.55
C ALA A 134 -0.93 13.67 -22.62
N GLN A 135 0.17 12.95 -22.36
CA GLN A 135 1.42 13.08 -23.14
C GLN A 135 2.03 11.73 -23.53
N GLY A 136 1.56 10.63 -22.95
CA GLY A 136 2.08 9.30 -23.19
C GLY A 136 1.60 8.69 -24.49
N ASN A 137 1.92 7.41 -24.65
CA ASN A 137 1.50 6.63 -25.80
C ASN A 137 -0.01 6.37 -25.74
N ARG A 138 -0.75 6.90 -26.72
CA ARG A 138 -2.21 6.77 -26.83
C ARG A 138 -2.72 5.34 -26.85
N ASN A 139 -1.91 4.38 -27.29
CA ASN A 139 -2.30 2.96 -27.27
C ASN A 139 -2.38 2.38 -25.85
N LEU A 140 -1.81 3.08 -24.86
CA LEU A 140 -1.74 2.68 -23.45
C LEU A 140 -2.63 3.58 -22.57
N GLU A 141 -3.49 4.41 -23.17
CA GLU A 141 -4.35 5.33 -22.42
C GLU A 141 -5.26 4.57 -21.44
N GLY A 142 -5.76 3.39 -21.83
CA GLY A 142 -6.54 2.51 -20.95
C GLY A 142 -5.78 1.96 -19.76
N ASP A 143 -4.45 1.83 -19.84
CA ASP A 143 -3.60 1.39 -18.72
C ASP A 143 -3.24 2.55 -17.76
N ALA A 144 -3.43 3.79 -18.20
CA ALA A 144 -3.17 5.00 -17.43
C ALA A 144 -4.45 5.65 -16.86
N TYR A 145 -5.63 5.08 -17.13
CA TYR A 145 -6.93 5.58 -16.64
C TYR A 145 -7.30 5.09 -15.24
#